data_AF-A0A4Q6AYL1-F1
#
_entry.id   AF-A0A4Q6AYL1-F1
#
_cell.length_a   1.000
_cell.length_b   1.000
_cell.length_c   1.000
_cell.angle_alpha   90.00
_cell.angle_beta   90.00
_cell.angle_gamma   90.00
#
_symmetry.space_group_name_H-M   'P 1'
#
loop_
_entity.id
_entity.type
_entity.pdbx_description
1 polymer ?
#
loop_
_entity_poly.entity_id
_entity_poly.type
_entity_poly.pdbx_seq_one_letter_code
_entity_poly.pdbx_strand_id
1 'polypeptide(L)' 'FGGINASYHAIKDDDVAEGLKHYVEQNNIDLVLVLPHKHNLYERLFFKGHTKGILHAMPVPVMSLKSE' A
#
# COMPACT_ATOMS: atom_id res chain seq x y z
N PHE A 1 -14.67 -14.01 -18.88
CA PHE A 1 -13.81 -13.21 -18.00
C PHE A 1 -13.29 -12.04 -18.81
N GLY A 2 -13.98 -10.89 -18.74
CA GLY A 2 -13.59 -9.68 -19.47
C GLY A 2 -12.20 -9.22 -19.02
N GLY A 3 -11.41 -8.69 -19.96
CA GLY A 3 -9.99 -8.39 -19.77
C GLY A 3 -9.74 -7.50 -18.55
N ILE A 4 -8.78 -7.92 -17.72
CA ILE A 4 -8.30 -7.11 -16.59
C ILE A 4 -7.55 -5.91 -17.16
N ASN A 5 -8.03 -4.70 -16.87
CA ASN A 5 -7.33 -3.48 -17.22
C ASN A 5 -6.30 -3.17 -16.11
N ALA A 6 -5.11 -3.73 -16.26
CA ALA A 6 -4.00 -3.51 -15.33
C ALA A 6 -3.12 -2.35 -15.82
N SER A 7 -2.73 -1.48 -14.91
CA SER A 7 -1.76 -0.41 -15.16
C SER A 7 -0.71 -0.38 -14.06
N TYR A 8 0.50 0.02 -14.43
CA TYR A 8 1.64 0.11 -13.53
C TYR A 8 2.09 1.56 -13.43
N HIS A 9 2.28 2.03 -12.20
CA HIS A 9 2.63 3.43 -11.92
C HIS A 9 3.78 3.46 -10.93
N ALA A 10 4.76 4.31 -11.19
CA ALA A 10 5.84 4.63 -10.26
C ALA A 10 5.55 5.99 -9.64
N ILE A 11 5.36 6.03 -8.32
CA ILE A 11 5.08 7.26 -7.57
C ILE A 11 6.40 7.70 -6.93
N LYS A 12 6.71 9.00 -7.03
CA LYS A 12 7.85 9.62 -6.37
C LYS A 12 7.34 10.68 -5.42
N ASP A 13 7.67 10.51 -4.14
CA ASP A 13 7.35 11.44 -3.06
C ASP A 13 8.46 11.35 -2.01
N ASP A 14 8.59 12.41 -1.19
CA ASP A 14 9.54 12.44 -0.08
C ASP A 14 9.05 11.56 1.08
N ASP A 15 7.72 11.39 1.21
CA ASP A 15 7.09 10.45 2.13
C ASP A 15 6.19 9.44 1.40
N VAL A 16 6.44 8.16 1.63
CA VAL A 16 5.73 7.07 0.94
C VAL A 16 4.24 7.01 1.33
N ALA A 17 3.89 7.35 2.57
CA ALA A 17 2.50 7.31 3.03
C ALA A 17 1.68 8.44 2.42
N GLU A 18 2.22 9.66 2.40
CA GLU A 18 1.58 10.80 1.74
C GLU A 18 1.49 10.62 0.23
N GLY A 19 2.57 10.17 -0.42
CA GLY A 19 2.55 9.87 -1.85
C GLY A 19 1.49 8.83 -2.24
N LEU A 20 1.34 7.77 -1.44
CA LEU A 20 0.32 6.75 -1.67
C LEU A 20 -1.10 7.29 -1.42
N LYS A 21 -1.28 8.09 -0.36
CA LYS A 21 -2.57 8.72 -0.05
C LYS A 21 -3.03 9.64 -1.17
N HIS A 22 -2.16 10.54 -1.64
CA HIS A 22 -2.45 11.43 -2.76
C HIS A 22 -2.82 10.64 -4.01
N TYR A 23 -2.08 9.56 -4.30
CA TYR A 23 -2.38 8.73 -5.46
C TYR A 23 -3.75 8.05 -5.36
N VAL A 24 -4.12 7.56 -4.17
CA VAL A 24 -5.46 6.98 -3.92
C VAL A 24 -6.56 8.01 -4.13
N GLU A 25 -6.41 9.21 -3.59
CA GLU A 25 -7.40 10.30 -3.69
C GLU A 25 -7.55 10.79 -5.15
N GLN A 26 -6.43 11.01 -5.85
CA GLN A 26 -6.44 11.55 -7.22
C GLN A 26 -7.01 10.57 -8.25
N ASN A 27 -6.90 9.27 -8.00
CA ASN A 27 -7.31 8.23 -8.94
C ASN A 27 -8.62 7.53 -8.52
N ASN A 28 -9.30 8.01 -7.47
CA ASN A 28 -10.54 7.43 -6.95
C ASN A 28 -10.42 5.92 -6.68
N ILE A 29 -9.35 5.52 -6.00
CA ILE A 29 -9.12 4.10 -5.67
C ILE A 29 -9.98 3.71 -4.46
N ASP A 30 -10.82 2.68 -4.61
CA ASP A 30 -11.73 2.23 -3.55
C ASP A 30 -11.13 1.21 -2.57
N LEU A 31 -10.02 0.57 -2.93
CA LEU A 31 -9.37 -0.48 -2.14
C LEU A 31 -7.87 -0.52 -2.38
N VAL A 32 -7.08 -0.54 -1.30
CA VAL A 32 -5.64 -0.78 -1.36
C VAL A 32 -5.34 -2.22 -0.95
N LEU A 33 -4.57 -2.93 -1.79
CA LEU A 33 -4.13 -4.29 -1.53
C LEU A 33 -2.61 -4.34 -1.32
N VAL A 34 -2.18 -4.94 -0.22
CA VAL A 34 -0.76 -5.05 0.15
C VAL A 34 -0.35 -6.52 0.22
N LEU A 35 0.73 -6.85 -0.49
CA LEU A 35 1.39 -8.16 -0.46
C LEU A 35 2.67 -8.07 0.39
N PRO A 36 2.60 -8.33 1.71
CA PRO A 36 3.79 -8.29 2.55
C PRO A 36 4.75 -9.43 2.17
N HIS A 37 5.97 -9.09 1.76
CA HIS A 37 7.05 -10.06 1.61
C HIS A 37 7.59 -10.52 2.97
N LYS A 38 7.96 -11.81 3.08
CA LYS A 38 8.54 -12.42 4.29
C LYS A 38 9.98 -11.90 4.51
N HIS A 39 10.11 -10.78 5.22
CA HIS A 39 11.32 -10.48 5.99
C HIS A 39 11.06 -10.87 7.46
N ASN A 40 12.07 -11.44 8.12
CA ASN A 40 11.93 -12.18 9.38
C ASN A 40 11.08 -11.42 10.43
N LEU A 41 10.32 -12.18 11.24
CA LEU A 41 9.36 -11.67 12.24
C LEU A 41 9.93 -10.58 13.20
N TYR A 42 11.26 -10.52 13.34
CA TYR A 42 12.00 -9.57 14.16
C TYR A 42 12.39 -8.25 13.44
N GLU A 43 12.46 -8.19 12.11
CA GLU A 43 12.61 -6.93 11.33
C GLU A 43 11.26 -6.17 11.20
N ARG A 44 10.16 -6.90 11.36
CA ARG A 44 8.74 -6.47 11.30
C ARG A 44 8.33 -5.37 12.30
N LEU A 45 9.16 -5.07 13.29
CA LEU A 45 8.97 -4.01 14.29
C LEU A 45 9.78 -2.74 13.99
N PHE A 46 10.76 -2.78 13.09
CA PHE A 46 11.63 -1.64 12.79
C PHE A 46 11.17 -0.83 11.56
N PHE A 47 10.41 -1.40 10.62
CA PHE A 47 9.65 -0.68 9.57
C PHE A 47 8.34 -0.03 10.06
N LYS A 48 8.05 -0.18 11.35
CA LYS A 48 6.77 0.12 12.01
C LYS A 48 6.39 1.62 11.99
N GLY A 49 7.32 2.52 11.70
CA GLY A 49 7.03 3.95 11.51
C GLY A 49 6.21 4.20 10.24
N HIS A 50 6.74 3.80 9.08
CA HIS A 50 6.12 4.11 7.78
C HIS A 50 4.91 3.23 7.47
N THR A 51 4.93 1.92 7.77
CA THR A 51 3.79 1.03 7.43
C THR A 51 2.58 1.26 8.32
N LYS A 52 2.75 1.60 9.61
CA LYS A 52 1.62 2.07 10.43
C LYS A 52 1.10 3.41 9.92
N GLY A 53 2.00 4.33 9.55
CA GLY A 53 1.64 5.59 8.91
C GLY A 53 0.75 5.34 7.69
N ILE A 54 1.14 4.45 6.79
CA ILE A 54 0.37 4.05 5.61
C ILE A 54 -1.02 3.53 6.01
N LEU A 55 -1.11 2.49 6.86
CA LEU A 55 -2.40 1.91 7.23
C LEU A 55 -3.34 2.88 7.94
N HIS A 56 -2.81 3.83 8.72
CA HIS A 56 -3.60 4.84 9.42
C HIS A 56 -3.95 6.05 8.54
N ALA A 57 -3.13 6.37 7.54
CA ALA A 57 -3.32 7.52 6.67
C ALA A 57 -4.19 7.22 5.44
N MET A 58 -4.36 5.94 5.07
CA MET A 58 -5.17 5.59 3.91
C MET A 58 -6.64 5.99 4.11
N PRO A 59 -7.24 6.72 3.15
CA PRO A 59 -8.64 7.15 3.23
C PRO A 59 -9.62 6.02 2.89
N VAL A 60 -9.12 4.85 2.49
CA VAL A 60 -9.90 3.69 2.02
C VAL A 60 -9.48 2.40 2.73
N PRO A 61 -10.32 1.35 2.73
CA PRO A 61 -9.97 0.07 3.31
C PRO A 61 -8.66 -0.49 2.75
N VAL A 62 -7.85 -1.09 3.62
CA VAL A 62 -6.61 -1.76 3.24
C VAL A 62 -6.72 -3.25 3.51
N MET A 63 -6.48 -4.06 2.49
CA MET A 63 -6.44 -5.53 2.58
C MET A 63 -5.01 -6.02 2.48
N SER A 64 -4.58 -6.85 3.44
CA SER A 64 -3.30 -7.55 3.36
C SER A 64 -3.50 -8.99 2.92
N LEU A 65 -2.90 -9.36 1.78
CA LEU A 65 -2.90 -10.74 1.30
C LEU A 65 -1.54 -11.38 1.55
N LYS A 66 -1.50 -12.43 2.36
CA LYS A 66 -0.31 -13.25 2.53
C LYS A 66 -0.33 -14.35 1.48
N SER A 67 0.74 -14.44 0.68
CA SER A 67 1.03 -15.67 -0.06
C SER A 67 1.52 -16.71 0.95
N GLU A 68 1.01 -17.93 0.87
CA GLU A 68 1.58 -19.08 1.60
C GLU A 68 3.04 -19.32 1.20
#